data_AF-A0A962ZH67-F1
#
_entry.id   AF-A0A962ZH67-F1
#
_cell.length_a   1.000
_cell.length_b   1.000
_cell.length_c   1.000
_cell.angle_alpha   90.00
_cell.angle_beta   90.00
_cell.angle_gamma   90.00
#
_symmetry.space_group_name_H-M   'P 1'
#
loop_
_entity.id
_entity.type
_entity.pdbx_description
1 polymer ?
#
loop_
_entity_poly.entity_id
_entity_poly.type
_entity_poly.pdbx_seq_one_letter_code
_entity_poly.pdbx_strand_id
1 'polypeptide(L)'
;MTDNEPNLHGIGMTSARTRERLITRLQDAGIRTPRILDLMRMVPRHVFIDEALAHQAYDDTALPIGHGQTISQPWVVARMTELLIEKKTPAKVLEIGTG
;
A
#
# COMPACT_ATOMS: atom_id res chain seq x y z
N MET A 1 -9.96 27.29 5.40
CA MET A 1 -10.47 27.20 4.02
C MET A 1 -10.44 25.73 3.66
N THR A 2 -11.62 25.11 3.64
CA THR A 2 -11.95 23.69 3.39
C THR A 2 -10.91 22.66 3.83
N ASP A 3 -11.15 22.03 4.98
CA ASP A 3 -10.53 20.74 5.32
C ASP A 3 -10.84 19.75 4.19
N ASN A 4 -9.84 19.49 3.34
CA ASN A 4 -9.95 18.55 2.25
C ASN A 4 -9.80 17.14 2.83
N GLU A 5 -10.90 16.60 3.37
CA GLU A 5 -10.96 15.23 3.84
C GLU A 5 -10.43 14.28 2.75
N PRO A 6 -9.44 13.42 3.06
CA PRO A 6 -8.86 12.54 2.06
C PRO A 6 -9.93 11.57 1.55
N ASN A 7 -10.09 11.47 0.22
CA ASN A 7 -11.05 10.55 -0.39
C ASN A 7 -10.61 9.09 -0.20
N LEU A 8 -11.03 8.44 0.88
CA LEU A 8 -10.62 7.08 1.22
C LEU A 8 -11.12 6.01 0.24
N HIS A 9 -12.22 6.30 -0.48
CA HIS A 9 -12.80 5.36 -1.44
C HIS A 9 -12.04 5.36 -2.78
N GLY A 10 -11.46 6.49 -3.14
CA GLY A 10 -10.80 6.72 -4.42
C GLY A 10 -11.78 6.74 -5.60
N ILE A 11 -11.33 7.29 -6.73
CA ILE A 11 -12.10 7.38 -7.98
C ILE A 11 -11.17 7.09 -9.17
N GLY A 12 -11.73 6.58 -10.27
CA GLY A 12 -10.94 6.27 -11.47
C GLY A 12 -9.77 5.32 -11.18
N MET A 13 -8.54 5.81 -11.34
CA MET A 13 -7.31 5.03 -11.11
C MET A 13 -7.06 4.71 -9.62
N THR A 14 -7.70 5.38 -8.68
CA THR A 14 -7.61 5.06 -7.24
C THR A 14 -8.78 4.22 -6.71
N SER A 15 -9.70 3.83 -7.60
CA SER A 15 -10.91 3.05 -7.25
C SER A 15 -10.61 1.66 -6.67
N ALA A 16 -11.62 1.09 -5.99
CA ALA A 16 -11.60 -0.29 -5.51
C ALA A 16 -11.22 -1.30 -6.61
N ARG A 17 -11.70 -1.11 -7.84
CA ARG A 17 -11.35 -1.98 -8.98
C ARG A 17 -9.85 -1.95 -9.29
N THR A 18 -9.21 -0.77 -9.26
CA THR A 18 -7.76 -0.69 -9.49
C THR A 18 -6.99 -1.33 -8.35
N ARG A 19 -7.47 -1.16 -7.12
CA ARG A 19 -6.90 -1.81 -5.95
C ARG A 19 -6.98 -3.34 -6.04
N GLU A 20 -8.12 -3.91 -6.44
CA GLU A 20 -8.22 -5.37 -6.65
C GLU A 20 -7.23 -5.88 -7.69
N ARG A 21 -6.98 -5.13 -8.77
CA ARG A 21 -5.98 -5.51 -9.78
C ARG A 21 -4.57 -5.57 -9.19
N LEU A 22 -4.21 -4.65 -8.27
CA LEU A 22 -2.96 -4.76 -7.53
C LEU A 22 -2.95 -6.04 -6.68
N ILE A 23 -4.03 -6.33 -5.95
CA ILE A 23 -4.10 -7.53 -5.11
C ILE A 23 -3.90 -8.82 -5.92
N THR A 24 -4.55 -8.94 -7.08
CA THR A 24 -4.36 -10.08 -7.99
C THR A 24 -2.89 -10.21 -8.41
N ARG A 25 -2.23 -9.11 -8.79
CA ARG A 25 -0.80 -9.14 -9.16
C ARG A 25 0.10 -9.57 -8.00
N LEU A 26 -0.19 -9.11 -6.78
CA LEU A 26 0.57 -9.51 -5.59
C LEU A 26 0.42 -11.01 -5.30
N GLN A 27 -0.79 -11.55 -5.48
CA GLN A 27 -1.06 -12.99 -5.38
C GLN A 27 -0.27 -13.77 -6.43
N ASP A 28 -0.33 -13.35 -7.69
CA ASP A 28 0.40 -13.97 -8.81
C ASP A 28 1.93 -13.90 -8.59
N ALA A 29 2.41 -12.83 -7.95
CA ALA A 29 3.81 -12.63 -7.56
C ALA A 29 4.22 -13.36 -6.28
N GLY A 30 3.36 -14.24 -5.74
CA GLY A 30 3.71 -15.17 -4.67
C GLY A 30 3.41 -14.70 -3.24
N ILE A 31 2.71 -13.59 -3.04
CA ILE A 31 2.19 -13.21 -1.72
C ILE A 31 1.00 -14.12 -1.41
N ARG A 32 1.11 -14.92 -0.35
CA ARG A 32 0.17 -16.02 -0.05
C ARG A 32 -0.64 -15.81 1.22
N THR A 33 -0.32 -14.81 2.03
CA THR A 33 -0.97 -14.59 3.33
C THR A 33 -2.26 -13.79 3.15
N PRO A 34 -3.46 -14.39 3.30
CA PRO A 34 -4.73 -13.72 2.96
C PRO A 34 -4.96 -12.46 3.80
N ARG A 35 -4.63 -12.51 5.10
CA ARG A 35 -4.74 -11.36 6.01
C ARG A 35 -3.92 -10.15 5.54
N ILE A 36 -2.75 -10.35 4.93
CA ILE A 36 -1.92 -9.25 4.42
C ILE A 36 -2.57 -8.65 3.17
N LEU A 37 -3.03 -9.49 2.24
CA LEU A 37 -3.74 -9.05 1.03
C LEU A 37 -5.02 -8.28 1.39
N ASP A 38 -5.76 -8.73 2.39
CA ASP A 38 -6.96 -8.05 2.90
C ASP A 38 -6.63 -6.68 3.48
N LEU A 39 -5.55 -6.56 4.26
CA LEU A 39 -5.11 -5.27 4.79
C LEU A 39 -4.66 -4.31 3.68
N MET A 40 -3.91 -4.80 2.69
CA MET A 40 -3.51 -4.00 1.53
C MET A 40 -4.70 -3.58 0.67
N ARG A 41 -5.79 -4.36 0.66
CA ARG A 41 -7.07 -3.99 0.03
C ARG A 41 -7.82 -2.91 0.81
N MET A 42 -7.69 -2.87 2.14
CA MET A 42 -8.43 -1.91 2.96
C MET A 42 -7.70 -0.56 3.09
N VAL A 43 -6.37 -0.58 3.19
CA VAL A 43 -5.57 0.64 3.38
C VAL A 43 -5.52 1.45 2.06
N PRO A 44 -6.03 2.70 2.03
CA PRO A 44 -6.12 3.47 0.80
C PRO A 44 -4.76 4.10 0.45
N ARG A 45 -3.84 3.29 -0.11
CA ARG A 45 -2.45 3.70 -0.47
C ARG A 45 -2.32 5.09 -1.13
N HIS A 46 -3.30 5.48 -1.96
CA HIS A 46 -3.30 6.76 -2.66
C HIS A 46 -3.38 8.00 -1.75
N VAL A 47 -3.81 7.88 -0.48
CA VAL A 47 -3.83 9.01 0.46
C VAL A 47 -2.45 9.35 1.01
N PHE A 48 -1.46 8.49 0.80
CA PHE A 48 -0.07 8.66 1.24
C PHE A 48 0.84 9.16 0.11
N ILE A 49 0.29 9.52 -1.04
CA ILE A 49 1.02 9.88 -2.26
C ILE A 49 0.51 11.25 -2.73
N ASP A 50 1.39 12.03 -3.37
CA ASP A 50 1.02 13.29 -4.02
C ASP A 50 -0.10 13.06 -5.06
N GLU A 51 -1.07 13.97 -5.13
CA GLU A 51 -2.20 13.89 -6.06
C GLU A 51 -1.75 13.73 -7.52
N ALA A 52 -0.63 14.37 -7.91
CA ALA A 52 -0.07 14.25 -9.25
C ALA A 52 0.31 12.79 -9.62
N LEU A 53 0.62 11.97 -8.62
CA LEU A 53 1.03 10.58 -8.76
C LEU A 53 -0.07 9.58 -8.36
N ALA A 54 -1.26 10.07 -7.99
CA ALA A 54 -2.38 9.22 -7.56
C ALA A 54 -2.78 8.17 -8.61
N HIS A 55 -2.59 8.47 -9.90
CA HIS A 55 -2.87 7.55 -11.00
C HIS A 55 -1.97 6.28 -10.99
N GLN A 56 -0.81 6.34 -10.33
CA GLN A 56 0.13 5.23 -10.18
C GLN A 56 0.05 4.58 -8.79
N ALA A 57 -0.83 5.05 -7.91
CA ALA A 57 -0.83 4.65 -6.51
C ALA A 57 -0.99 3.13 -6.27
N TYR A 58 -1.59 2.42 -7.23
CA TYR A 58 -1.80 0.98 -7.20
C TYR A 58 -1.02 0.22 -8.28
N ASP A 59 -0.02 0.87 -8.88
CA ASP A 59 1.02 0.17 -9.60
C ASP A 59 2.00 -0.45 -8.62
N ASP A 60 2.58 -1.60 -8.99
CA ASP A 60 3.57 -2.27 -8.16
C ASP A 60 4.95 -1.64 -8.36
N THR A 61 5.08 -0.37 -7.97
CA THR A 61 6.31 0.43 -8.06
C THR A 61 6.50 1.28 -6.81
N ALA A 62 7.75 1.66 -6.54
CA ALA A 62 8.03 2.72 -5.58
C ALA A 62 7.63 4.08 -6.18
N LEU A 63 7.17 5.00 -5.33
CA LEU A 63 6.77 6.35 -5.73
C LEU A 63 7.38 7.39 -4.80
N PRO A 64 7.77 8.57 -5.28
CA PRO A 64 8.26 9.64 -4.41
C PRO A 64 7.13 10.18 -3.53
N ILE A 65 7.48 10.54 -2.29
CA ILE A 65 6.57 11.13 -1.28
C ILE A 65 7.08 12.49 -0.78
N GLY A 66 7.99 13.10 -1.53
CA GLY A 66 8.67 14.34 -1.14
C GLY A 66 9.92 14.11 -0.30
N HIS A 67 10.66 15.20 -0.04
CA HIS A 67 11.88 15.21 0.78
C HIS A 67 12.97 14.19 0.38
N GLY A 68 13.02 13.79 -0.89
CA GLY A 68 13.96 12.78 -1.37
C GLY A 68 13.63 11.34 -0.97
N GLN A 69 12.46 11.12 -0.36
CA GLN A 69 12.00 9.81 0.10
C GLN A 69 11.01 9.18 -0.88
N THR A 70 10.85 7.86 -0.77
CA THR A 70 9.91 7.07 -1.57
C THR A 70 9.06 6.17 -0.68
N ILE A 71 7.77 6.05 -1.02
CA ILE A 71 6.95 4.96 -0.50
C ILE A 71 7.33 3.68 -1.23
N SER A 72 7.60 2.63 -0.46
CA SER A 72 8.05 1.34 -0.99
C SER A 72 7.02 0.70 -1.92
N GLN A 73 7.51 -0.10 -2.87
CA GLN A 73 6.69 -0.94 -3.76
C GLN A 73 5.72 -1.82 -2.94
N PRO A 74 4.44 -1.95 -3.34
CA PRO A 74 3.47 -2.79 -2.65
C PRO A 74 3.94 -4.22 -2.39
N TRP A 75 4.56 -4.88 -3.37
CA TRP A 75 5.10 -6.23 -3.19
C TRP A 75 6.16 -6.31 -2.10
N VAL A 76 7.08 -5.33 -2.02
CA VAL A 76 8.13 -5.29 -0.99
C VAL A 76 7.50 -5.18 0.40
N VAL A 77 6.52 -4.28 0.58
CA VAL A 77 5.79 -4.12 1.84
C VAL A 77 5.06 -5.42 2.22
N ALA A 78 4.38 -6.05 1.27
CA ALA A 78 3.69 -7.31 1.48
C ALA A 78 4.67 -8.40 1.93
N ARG A 79 5.79 -8.55 1.22
CA ARG A 79 6.78 -9.60 1.48
C ARG A 79 7.49 -9.40 2.82
N MET A 80 7.88 -8.18 3.16
CA MET A 80 8.46 -7.86 4.47
C MET A 80 7.49 -8.19 5.60
N THR A 81 6.20 -7.87 5.41
CA THR A 81 5.16 -8.16 6.40
C THR A 81 4.93 -9.67 6.55
N GLU A 82 4.91 -10.43 5.45
CA GLU A 82 4.81 -11.90 5.49
C GLU A 82 5.95 -12.52 6.30
N LEU A 83 7.18 -12.10 6.02
CA LEU A 83 8.37 -12.59 6.71
C LEU A 83 8.35 -12.25 8.21
N LEU A 84 7.87 -11.07 8.57
CA LEU A 84 7.76 -10.65 9.97
C LEU A 84 6.82 -11.55 10.78
N ILE A 85 5.72 -12.03 10.16
CA ILE A 85 4.66 -12.77 10.87
C ILE A 85 4.67 -14.28 10.61
N GLU A 86 5.56 -14.78 9.74
CA GLU A 86 5.60 -16.18 9.27
C GLU A 86 5.53 -17.20 10.42
N LYS A 87 6.23 -16.94 11.53
CA LYS A 87 6.24 -17.85 12.69
C LYS A 87 5.19 -17.49 13.73
N LYS A 88 5.04 -16.21 14.04
CA LYS A 88 4.07 -15.67 15.00
C LYS A 88 3.88 -14.18 14.76
N THR A 89 2.69 -13.67 15.05
CA THR A 89 2.47 -12.22 15.09
C THR A 89 3.12 -11.62 16.35
N PRO A 90 4.05 -10.67 16.22
CA PRO A 90 4.63 -9.98 17.37
C PRO A 90 3.59 -9.10 18.08
N ALA A 91 3.66 -9.03 19.41
CA ALA A 91 2.79 -8.15 20.21
C ALA A 91 3.21 -6.67 20.16
N LYS A 92 4.47 -6.40 19.82
CA LYS A 92 5.04 -5.05 19.70
C LYS A 92 6.05 -5.02 18.56
N VAL A 93 5.97 -3.99 17.72
CA VAL A 93 6.83 -3.77 16.55
C VAL A 93 7.44 -2.37 16.65
N LEU A 94 8.69 -2.23 16.25
CA LEU A 94 9.34 -0.95 15.97
C LEU A 94 9.55 -0.87 14.46
N GLU A 95 8.96 0.14 13.84
CA GLU A 95 9.24 0.51 12.46
C GLU A 95 10.23 1.68 12.47
N ILE A 96 11.27 1.59 11.64
CA ILE A 96 12.27 2.65 11.47
C ILE A 96 12.15 3.16 10.04
N GLY A 97 11.79 4.43 9.90
CA GLY A 97 11.48 5.05 8.60
C GLY A 97 9.97 4.98 8.32
N THR A 98 9.21 5.86 8.98
CA THR A 98 7.74 5.96 8.81
C THR A 98 7.32 6.50 7.45
N GLY A 99 8.22 7.25 6.79
CA GLY A 99 7.99 7.80 5.45
C GLY A 99 7.63 6.72 4.46
#